data_AF-A0A3D1F7S7-F1
#
_entry.id   AF-A0A3D1F7S7-F1
#
_cell.length_a   1.000
_cell.length_b   1.000
_cell.length_c   1.000
_cell.angle_alpha   90.00
_cell.angle_beta   90.00
_cell.angle_gamma   90.00
#
_symmetry.space_group_name_H-M   'P 1'
#
loop_
_entity.id
_entity.type
_entity.pdbx_description
1 polymer ?
#
loop_
_entity_poly.entity_id
_entity_poly.type
_entity_poly.pdbx_seq_one_letter_code
_entity_poly.pdbx_strand_id
1 'polypeptide(L)'
;MVFLSDACCRYSRRAFWEPLKGEHLPCLWKDRHQFDDAYSYVSCVYESLLPYLGEALNAVHDTKHGTRYWRILLGTWLYSYICAVYNSYQHIRLALNLYPGITTIAMSAQSFISPKDSAHYKQLIVDDPYNLQISSKLASLMGMHFSERTYRYDENGVLPAIFHPGCKKLRGLIKSAFNGICRECGNSNSVVLMNPYFRYTEQIKIFLKSRGKIRIFHKEKPVLSDKTINAEMRSELAKIAFGGDEFKSILIKLIAFDMPQSFIENYGLLEDISRSEYPTPGKAIGSAILWHFHDDFKHWAAKSAELGTVLVGIQHGGNYGVAANVPVADHELAITDFFCSWGWESKNVHAKVLPLPSALLSGRKPIGASNKKQGVLLTLTATSRYLLWLQNLHNGEYEDYMRWQMRFTDALFPVIKKNLILRFRSDDTGRDLKERWKDLGYQEAQMDNWEDTFYL
;
A
#
# COMPACT_ATOMS: atom_id res chain seq x y z
N MET A 1 24.17 -9.77 -20.08
CA MET A 1 22.85 -9.62 -19.46
C MET A 1 23.02 -8.74 -18.24
N VAL A 2 22.16 -7.74 -18.04
CA VAL A 2 22.24 -6.83 -16.89
C VAL A 2 20.91 -6.89 -16.14
N PHE A 3 20.95 -7.13 -14.84
CA PHE A 3 19.80 -7.10 -13.95
C PHE A 3 19.67 -5.69 -13.35
N LEU A 4 18.54 -5.05 -13.59
CA LEU A 4 18.31 -3.68 -13.12
C LEU A 4 18.30 -3.59 -11.59
N SER A 5 17.83 -4.64 -10.91
CA SER A 5 17.86 -4.74 -9.45
C SER A 5 17.71 -6.19 -9.01
N ASP A 6 17.87 -6.46 -7.71
CA ASP A 6 17.63 -7.79 -7.13
C ASP A 6 16.18 -8.27 -7.28
N ALA A 7 15.24 -7.36 -7.57
CA ALA A 7 13.87 -7.72 -7.88
C ALA A 7 13.78 -8.59 -9.13
N CYS A 8 14.69 -8.44 -10.11
CA CYS A 8 14.72 -9.26 -11.31
C CYS A 8 15.08 -10.74 -11.03
N CYS A 9 15.75 -11.01 -9.91
CA CYS A 9 16.29 -12.31 -9.54
C CYS A 9 15.41 -12.99 -8.48
N ARG A 10 14.15 -13.25 -8.84
CA ARG A 10 13.20 -13.96 -7.95
C ARG A 10 13.80 -15.29 -7.50
N TYR A 11 13.85 -15.54 -6.20
CA TYR A 11 14.64 -16.64 -5.63
C TYR A 11 14.12 -18.02 -6.07
N SER A 12 12.80 -18.22 -6.05
CA SER A 12 12.14 -19.44 -6.57
C SER A 12 12.41 -19.71 -8.05
N ARG A 13 12.89 -18.71 -8.81
CA ARG A 13 13.26 -18.83 -10.23
C ARG A 13 14.78 -18.87 -10.46
N ARG A 14 15.59 -19.15 -9.42
CA ARG A 14 17.05 -19.20 -9.49
C ARG A 14 17.60 -20.03 -10.63
N ALA A 15 17.05 -21.22 -10.85
CA ALA A 15 17.46 -22.11 -11.94
C ALA A 15 17.34 -21.49 -13.35
N PHE A 16 16.51 -20.44 -13.53
CA PHE A 16 16.35 -19.74 -14.80
C PHE A 16 17.34 -18.59 -14.96
N TRP A 17 17.58 -17.79 -13.93
CA TRP A 17 18.38 -16.57 -14.04
C TRP A 17 19.86 -16.76 -13.72
N GLU A 18 20.22 -17.73 -12.86
CA GLU A 18 21.61 -17.99 -12.49
C GLU A 18 22.48 -18.43 -13.69
N PRO A 19 22.01 -19.31 -14.61
CA PRO A 19 22.78 -19.67 -15.80
C PRO A 19 23.05 -18.51 -16.77
N LEU A 20 22.29 -17.41 -16.68
CA LEU A 20 22.47 -16.23 -17.53
C LEU A 20 23.76 -15.47 -17.20
N LYS A 21 24.36 -15.71 -16.02
CA LYS A 21 25.59 -15.06 -15.54
C LYS A 21 25.54 -13.53 -15.72
N GLY A 22 24.39 -12.93 -15.43
CA GLY A 22 24.17 -11.49 -15.57
C GLY A 22 24.81 -10.69 -14.44
N GLU A 23 25.14 -9.44 -14.72
CA GLU A 23 25.65 -8.49 -13.73
C GLU A 23 24.49 -7.70 -13.11
N HIS A 24 24.58 -7.39 -11.81
CA HIS A 24 23.61 -6.53 -11.13
C HIS A 24 24.05 -5.08 -11.22
N LEU A 25 23.10 -4.18 -11.51
CA LEU A 25 23.36 -2.75 -11.33
C LEU A 25 23.63 -2.42 -9.85
N PRO A 26 24.43 -1.37 -9.58
CA PRO A 26 24.56 -0.83 -8.24
C PRO A 26 23.21 -0.49 -7.62
N CYS A 27 23.04 -0.79 -6.33
CA CYS A 27 21.82 -0.43 -5.60
C CYS A 27 21.73 1.10 -5.47
N LEU A 28 20.75 1.70 -6.15
CA LEU A 28 20.54 3.15 -6.19
C LEU A 28 20.33 3.79 -4.81
N TRP A 29 19.61 3.09 -3.93
CA TRP A 29 19.17 3.65 -2.64
C TRP A 29 20.01 3.13 -1.48
N LYS A 30 21.28 2.78 -1.72
CA LYS A 30 22.17 2.31 -0.65
C LYS A 30 22.65 3.46 0.24
N ASP A 31 22.86 4.63 -0.36
CA ASP A 31 23.27 5.83 0.37
C ASP A 31 22.05 6.56 0.96
N ARG A 32 22.14 6.93 2.24
CA ARG A 32 21.02 7.54 2.95
C ARG A 32 20.68 8.94 2.42
N HIS A 33 21.68 9.74 2.06
CA HIS A 33 21.44 11.08 1.53
C HIS A 33 20.76 11.01 0.17
N GLN A 34 21.22 10.14 -0.73
CA GLN A 34 20.56 9.93 -2.03
C GLN A 34 19.11 9.46 -1.89
N PHE A 35 18.82 8.63 -0.88
CA PHE A 35 17.46 8.21 -0.60
C PHE A 35 16.58 9.36 -0.08
N ASP A 36 17.09 10.16 0.87
CA ASP A 36 16.36 11.32 1.41
C ASP A 36 16.13 12.40 0.34
N ASP A 37 17.07 12.58 -0.59
CA ASP A 37 16.92 13.45 -1.77
C ASP A 37 15.84 12.91 -2.72
N ALA A 38 15.84 11.60 -2.99
CA ALA A 38 14.82 10.96 -3.82
C ALA A 38 13.43 11.07 -3.19
N TYR A 39 13.32 10.90 -1.87
CA TYR A 39 12.09 11.10 -1.12
C TYR A 39 11.58 12.53 -1.29
N SER A 40 12.45 13.51 -1.07
CA SER A 40 12.12 14.94 -1.17
C SER A 40 11.68 15.32 -2.59
N TYR A 41 12.38 14.79 -3.60
CA TYR A 41 12.01 15.00 -5.01
C TYR A 41 10.64 14.42 -5.33
N VAL A 42 10.38 13.16 -4.97
CA VAL A 42 9.08 12.51 -5.24
C VAL A 42 7.94 13.23 -4.51
N SER A 43 8.14 13.62 -3.25
CA SER A 43 7.19 14.44 -2.51
C SER A 43 6.91 15.77 -3.19
N CYS A 44 7.94 16.47 -3.68
CA CYS A 44 7.79 17.72 -4.42
C CYS A 44 7.00 17.53 -5.73
N VAL A 45 7.30 16.47 -6.49
CA VAL A 45 6.57 16.12 -7.72
C VAL A 45 5.10 15.85 -7.40
N TYR A 46 4.82 15.04 -6.37
CA TYR A 46 3.47 14.72 -5.92
C TYR A 46 2.68 15.97 -5.54
N GLU A 47 3.22 16.82 -4.66
CA GLU A 47 2.57 18.05 -4.19
C GLU A 47 2.29 19.03 -5.34
N SER A 48 3.22 19.13 -6.29
CA SER A 48 3.09 20.01 -7.43
C SER A 48 2.08 19.49 -8.46
N LEU A 49 2.01 18.18 -8.66
CA LEU A 49 1.16 17.55 -9.70
C LEU A 49 -0.31 17.44 -9.27
N LEU A 50 -0.56 17.20 -7.97
CA LEU A 50 -1.90 16.89 -7.46
C LEU A 50 -2.97 17.95 -7.83
N PRO A 51 -2.72 19.27 -7.73
CA PRO A 51 -3.71 20.28 -8.13
C PRO A 51 -4.08 20.19 -9.62
N TYR A 52 -3.09 20.04 -10.50
CA TYR A 52 -3.32 19.91 -11.95
C TYR A 52 -4.12 18.66 -12.30
N LEU A 53 -3.82 17.54 -11.64
CA LEU A 53 -4.62 16.32 -11.80
C LEU A 53 -6.05 16.52 -11.31
N GLY A 54 -6.24 17.19 -10.18
CA GLY A 54 -7.56 17.50 -9.65
C GLY A 54 -8.40 18.36 -10.58
N GLU A 55 -7.81 19.38 -11.19
CA GLU A 55 -8.47 20.24 -12.19
C GLU A 55 -8.85 19.46 -13.45
N ALA A 56 -7.95 18.61 -13.96
CA ALA A 56 -8.23 17.79 -15.13
C ALA A 56 -9.36 16.77 -14.85
N LEU A 57 -9.35 16.14 -13.68
CA LEU A 57 -10.41 15.21 -13.29
C LEU A 57 -11.74 15.92 -13.03
N ASN A 58 -11.72 17.13 -12.47
CA ASN A 58 -12.90 17.98 -12.37
C ASN A 58 -13.51 18.24 -13.76
N ALA A 59 -12.69 18.57 -14.76
CA ALA A 59 -13.17 18.77 -16.13
C ALA A 59 -13.72 17.48 -16.76
N VAL A 60 -13.05 16.35 -16.56
CA VAL A 60 -13.47 15.03 -17.07
C VAL A 60 -14.81 14.58 -16.47
N HIS A 61 -15.07 14.90 -15.20
CA HIS A 61 -16.28 14.46 -14.48
C HIS A 61 -17.37 15.53 -14.37
N ASP A 62 -17.14 16.73 -14.93
CA ASP A 62 -18.00 17.91 -14.73
C ASP A 62 -18.26 18.21 -13.23
N THR A 63 -17.19 18.20 -12.44
CA THR A 63 -17.21 18.49 -11.00
C THR A 63 -16.32 19.68 -10.64
N LYS A 64 -16.41 20.16 -9.39
CA LYS A 64 -15.66 21.33 -8.90
C LYS A 64 -15.06 21.06 -7.51
N HIS A 65 -14.53 19.86 -7.32
CA HIS A 65 -13.95 19.45 -6.05
C HIS A 65 -12.61 20.13 -5.78
N GLY A 66 -12.31 20.40 -4.51
CA GLY A 66 -11.07 21.06 -4.10
C GLY A 66 -9.84 20.13 -4.09
N THR A 67 -8.64 20.70 -3.96
CA THR A 67 -7.39 19.92 -3.84
C THR A 67 -7.41 18.91 -2.69
N ARG A 68 -8.06 19.22 -1.56
CA ARG A 68 -8.18 18.30 -0.42
C ARG A 68 -9.01 17.06 -0.77
N TYR A 69 -10.09 17.23 -1.55
CA TYR A 69 -10.91 16.12 -2.02
C TYR A 69 -10.08 15.14 -2.86
N TRP A 70 -9.37 15.66 -3.86
CA TRP A 70 -8.52 14.86 -4.73
C TRP A 70 -7.33 14.25 -3.98
N ARG A 71 -6.80 14.95 -2.97
CA ARG A 71 -5.78 14.39 -2.06
C ARG A 71 -6.31 13.16 -1.34
N ILE A 72 -7.48 13.25 -0.71
CA ILE A 72 -8.11 12.13 0.00
C ILE A 72 -8.33 10.95 -0.96
N LEU A 73 -8.83 11.22 -2.17
CA LEU A 73 -9.20 10.16 -3.10
C LEU A 73 -7.99 9.50 -3.77
N LEU A 74 -7.06 10.29 -4.31
CA LEU A 74 -5.98 9.82 -5.18
C LEU A 74 -4.65 9.65 -4.46
N GLY A 75 -4.43 10.36 -3.36
CA GLY A 75 -3.08 10.72 -2.92
C GLY A 75 -2.17 9.53 -2.64
N THR A 76 -2.69 8.48 -2.01
CA THR A 76 -1.93 7.24 -1.76
C THR A 76 -1.53 6.50 -3.03
N TRP A 77 -2.45 6.36 -3.99
CA TRP A 77 -2.14 5.76 -5.28
C TRP A 77 -1.12 6.62 -6.03
N LEU A 78 -1.36 7.93 -6.12
CA LEU A 78 -0.51 8.84 -6.88
C LEU A 78 0.93 8.84 -6.33
N TYR A 79 1.11 8.99 -5.01
CA TYR A 79 2.44 9.00 -4.42
C TYR A 79 3.18 7.67 -4.62
N SER A 80 2.52 6.53 -4.34
CA SER A 80 3.15 5.21 -4.55
C SER A 80 3.48 4.95 -6.02
N TYR A 81 2.63 5.41 -6.94
CA TYR A 81 2.87 5.31 -8.37
C TYR A 81 4.09 6.13 -8.80
N ILE A 82 4.20 7.38 -8.34
CA ILE A 82 5.38 8.22 -8.60
C ILE A 82 6.64 7.55 -8.04
N CYS A 83 6.61 6.99 -6.83
CA CYS A 83 7.76 6.25 -6.28
C CYS A 83 8.20 5.10 -7.20
N ALA A 84 7.26 4.26 -7.63
CA ALA A 84 7.57 3.09 -8.44
C ALA A 84 8.11 3.47 -9.83
N VAL A 85 7.47 4.45 -10.49
CA VAL A 85 7.90 4.95 -11.80
C VAL A 85 9.26 5.63 -11.69
N TYR A 86 9.48 6.47 -10.67
CA TYR A 86 10.76 7.13 -10.44
C TYR A 86 11.88 6.12 -10.20
N ASN A 87 11.63 5.09 -9.40
CA ASN A 87 12.57 4.01 -9.18
C ASN A 87 12.96 3.31 -10.49
N SER A 88 11.99 2.92 -11.31
CA SER A 88 12.26 2.27 -12.60
C SER A 88 12.97 3.19 -13.58
N TYR A 89 12.58 4.47 -13.63
CA TYR A 89 13.24 5.49 -14.46
C TYR A 89 14.72 5.65 -14.11
N GLN A 90 15.06 5.74 -12.83
CA GLN A 90 16.45 5.86 -12.38
C GLN A 90 17.28 4.61 -12.70
N HIS A 91 16.71 3.42 -12.57
CA HIS A 91 17.42 2.18 -12.94
C HIS A 91 17.68 2.10 -14.45
N ILE A 92 16.70 2.46 -15.29
CA ILE A 92 16.88 2.48 -16.76
C ILE A 92 17.92 3.54 -17.15
N ARG A 93 17.88 4.73 -16.55
CA ARG A 93 18.90 5.77 -16.78
C ARG A 93 20.29 5.32 -16.39
N LEU A 94 20.44 4.67 -15.23
CA LEU A 94 21.72 4.12 -14.81
C LEU A 94 22.23 3.06 -15.80
N ALA A 95 21.35 2.17 -16.26
CA ALA A 95 21.70 1.15 -17.25
C ALA A 95 22.20 1.76 -18.57
N LEU A 96 21.49 2.76 -19.09
CA LEU A 96 21.87 3.46 -20.33
C LEU A 96 23.20 4.21 -20.19
N ASN A 97 23.46 4.79 -19.02
CA ASN A 97 24.72 5.49 -18.74
C ASN A 97 25.91 4.53 -18.65
N LEU A 98 25.75 3.39 -17.98
CA LEU A 98 26.83 2.40 -17.80
C LEU A 98 27.05 1.52 -19.02
N TYR A 99 25.99 1.25 -19.78
CA TYR A 99 26.01 0.37 -20.95
C TYR A 99 25.31 1.06 -22.13
N PRO A 100 25.96 2.02 -22.81
CA PRO A 100 25.40 2.68 -23.98
C PRO A 100 24.98 1.67 -25.06
N GLY A 101 23.77 1.82 -25.59
CA GLY A 101 23.20 0.90 -26.58
C GLY A 101 22.62 -0.40 -26.01
N ILE A 102 22.51 -0.54 -24.67
CA ILE A 102 21.78 -1.65 -24.06
C ILE A 102 20.35 -1.72 -24.61
N THR A 103 19.91 -2.92 -24.92
CA THR A 103 18.55 -3.21 -25.38
C THR A 103 17.92 -4.30 -24.51
N THR A 104 16.63 -4.54 -24.68
CA THR A 104 15.86 -5.50 -23.91
C THR A 104 14.74 -6.11 -24.74
N ILE A 105 13.96 -6.99 -24.11
CA ILE A 105 12.67 -7.44 -24.61
C ILE A 105 11.61 -6.78 -23.72
N ALA A 106 10.81 -5.90 -24.32
CA ALA A 106 9.72 -5.22 -23.64
C ALA A 106 8.41 -6.02 -23.73
N MET A 107 7.47 -5.68 -22.86
CA MET A 107 6.09 -6.13 -22.97
C MET A 107 5.38 -5.32 -24.06
N SER A 108 4.68 -6.01 -24.96
CA SER A 108 3.89 -5.37 -26.01
C SER A 108 2.69 -4.61 -25.42
N ALA A 109 2.33 -3.50 -26.06
CA ALA A 109 1.19 -2.67 -25.65
C ALA A 109 -0.15 -3.42 -25.66
N GLN A 110 -0.28 -4.50 -26.44
CA GLN A 110 -1.48 -5.34 -26.47
C GLN A 110 -1.70 -6.11 -25.16
N SER A 111 -0.65 -6.25 -24.35
CA SER A 111 -0.69 -6.91 -23.05
C SER A 111 -0.88 -5.95 -21.88
N PHE A 112 -0.86 -4.63 -22.12
CA PHE A 112 -0.96 -3.68 -21.01
C PHE A 112 -2.33 -3.70 -20.35
N ILE A 113 -2.34 -3.61 -19.03
CA ILE A 113 -3.55 -3.50 -18.21
C ILE A 113 -3.55 -2.21 -17.41
N SER A 114 -4.74 -1.72 -17.08
CA SER A 114 -4.91 -0.59 -16.15
C SER A 114 -5.57 -1.10 -14.87
N PRO A 115 -5.15 -0.63 -13.68
CA PRO A 115 -5.77 -1.03 -12.42
C PRO A 115 -7.27 -0.70 -12.38
N LYS A 116 -8.04 -1.52 -11.67
CA LYS A 116 -9.49 -1.29 -11.48
C LYS A 116 -9.72 -0.21 -10.42
N ASP A 117 -8.95 -0.30 -9.34
CA ASP A 117 -8.93 0.60 -8.21
C ASP A 117 -7.54 0.60 -7.54
N SER A 118 -7.35 1.42 -6.52
CA SER A 118 -6.08 1.52 -5.80
C SER A 118 -5.63 0.21 -5.13
N ALA A 119 -6.56 -0.66 -4.75
CA ALA A 119 -6.22 -1.95 -4.13
C ALA A 119 -5.82 -2.99 -5.17
N HIS A 120 -6.44 -3.01 -6.36
CA HIS A 120 -5.96 -3.80 -7.49
C HIS A 120 -4.57 -3.33 -7.91
N TYR A 121 -4.35 -2.01 -7.98
CA TYR A 121 -3.01 -1.45 -8.21
C TYR A 121 -1.98 -1.97 -7.21
N LYS A 122 -2.29 -1.96 -5.91
CA LYS A 122 -1.40 -2.48 -4.86
C LYS A 122 -1.00 -3.94 -5.09
N GLN A 123 -1.90 -4.76 -5.65
CA GLN A 123 -1.61 -6.16 -5.99
C GLN A 123 -0.70 -6.24 -7.21
N LEU A 124 -0.97 -5.44 -8.24
CA LEU A 124 -0.19 -5.44 -9.49
C LEU A 124 1.24 -4.94 -9.28
N ILE A 125 1.42 -3.83 -8.55
CA ILE A 125 2.72 -3.16 -8.42
C ILE A 125 3.78 -3.96 -7.66
N VAL A 126 3.39 -4.99 -6.92
CA VAL A 126 4.33 -5.89 -6.24
C VAL A 126 4.67 -7.14 -7.06
N ASP A 127 4.14 -7.25 -8.28
CA ASP A 127 4.34 -8.39 -9.17
C ASP A 127 5.21 -8.07 -10.40
N ASP A 128 5.83 -9.10 -10.98
CA ASP A 128 6.77 -8.98 -12.10
C ASP A 128 6.14 -8.40 -13.37
N PRO A 129 4.94 -8.85 -13.84
CA PRO A 129 4.41 -8.40 -15.13
C PRO A 129 4.08 -6.91 -15.16
N TYR A 130 3.51 -6.36 -14.08
CA TYR A 130 3.17 -4.94 -14.04
C TYR A 130 4.41 -4.04 -13.94
N ASN A 131 5.46 -4.48 -13.23
CA ASN A 131 6.74 -3.75 -13.23
C ASN A 131 7.45 -3.83 -14.59
N LEU A 132 7.33 -4.95 -15.32
CA LEU A 132 7.78 -5.04 -16.70
C LEU A 132 6.98 -4.10 -17.62
N GLN A 133 5.66 -4.00 -17.45
CA GLN A 133 4.82 -3.03 -18.16
C GLN A 133 5.31 -1.59 -17.94
N ILE A 134 5.52 -1.17 -16.67
CA ILE A 134 6.02 0.17 -16.34
C ILE A 134 7.38 0.41 -17.02
N SER A 135 8.30 -0.55 -16.91
CA SER A 135 9.63 -0.46 -17.50
C SER A 135 9.59 -0.39 -19.02
N SER A 136 8.67 -1.11 -19.66
CA SER A 136 8.48 -1.13 -21.12
C SER A 136 7.98 0.22 -21.63
N LYS A 137 7.00 0.83 -20.95
CA LYS A 137 6.51 2.16 -21.30
C LYS A 137 7.57 3.23 -21.07
N LEU A 138 8.31 3.15 -19.97
CA LEU A 138 9.44 4.05 -19.69
C LEU A 138 10.49 3.96 -20.80
N ALA A 139 10.95 2.75 -21.12
CA ALA A 139 11.93 2.53 -22.18
C ALA A 139 11.46 3.11 -23.52
N SER A 140 10.19 2.92 -23.88
CA SER A 140 9.59 3.50 -25.08
C SER A 140 9.61 5.03 -25.06
N LEU A 141 9.16 5.64 -23.96
CA LEU A 141 9.09 7.10 -23.81
C LEU A 141 10.48 7.76 -23.69
N MET A 142 11.50 7.00 -23.29
CA MET A 142 12.91 7.41 -23.29
C MET A 142 13.61 7.17 -24.65
N GLY A 143 12.88 6.70 -25.66
CA GLY A 143 13.40 6.52 -27.03
C GLY A 143 14.27 5.27 -27.21
N MET A 144 14.19 4.28 -26.33
CA MET A 144 14.93 3.03 -26.50
C MET A 144 14.34 2.18 -27.63
N HIS A 145 15.22 1.50 -28.38
CA HIS A 145 14.82 0.48 -29.35
C HIS A 145 14.94 -0.92 -28.74
N PHE A 146 13.86 -1.69 -28.80
CA PHE A 146 13.78 -3.03 -28.25
C PHE A 146 12.83 -3.91 -29.08
N SER A 147 12.91 -5.21 -28.85
CA SER A 147 11.90 -6.15 -29.33
C SER A 147 10.76 -6.25 -28.32
N GLU A 148 9.57 -6.61 -28.76
CA GLU A 148 8.39 -6.75 -27.89
C GLU A 148 7.89 -8.20 -27.86
N ARG A 149 7.30 -8.59 -26.73
CA ARG A 149 6.57 -9.86 -26.59
C ARG A 149 5.25 -9.64 -25.87
N THR A 150 4.23 -10.38 -26.31
CA THR A 150 2.95 -10.44 -25.62
C THR A 150 3.07 -11.29 -24.36
N TYR A 151 2.42 -10.84 -23.29
CA TYR A 151 2.23 -11.55 -22.05
C TYR A 151 0.73 -11.74 -21.78
N ARG A 152 0.36 -12.89 -21.21
CA ARG A 152 -1.01 -13.15 -20.77
C ARG A 152 -1.03 -13.19 -19.26
N TYR A 153 -1.79 -12.28 -18.64
CA TYR A 153 -2.03 -12.31 -17.21
C TYR A 153 -2.80 -13.57 -16.84
N ASP A 154 -2.38 -14.22 -15.76
CA ASP A 154 -3.16 -15.28 -15.15
C ASP A 154 -4.26 -14.64 -14.30
N GLU A 155 -5.51 -14.82 -14.69
CA GLU A 155 -6.67 -14.32 -13.94
C GLU A 155 -6.75 -14.92 -12.53
N ASN A 156 -6.11 -16.08 -12.30
CA ASN A 156 -6.02 -16.74 -10.99
C ASN A 156 -4.74 -16.39 -10.21
N GLY A 157 -3.81 -15.65 -10.83
CA GLY A 157 -2.46 -15.38 -10.31
C GLY A 157 -2.37 -14.24 -9.30
N VAL A 158 -3.46 -13.52 -9.04
CA VAL A 158 -3.51 -12.54 -7.94
C VAL A 158 -3.29 -13.32 -6.66
N LEU A 159 -2.17 -13.05 -5.96
CA LEU A 159 -1.86 -13.63 -4.66
C LEU A 159 -3.16 -13.65 -3.83
N PRO A 160 -3.68 -14.83 -3.48
CA PRO A 160 -4.81 -14.90 -2.58
C PRO A 160 -4.38 -14.13 -1.34
N ALA A 161 -5.17 -13.13 -0.92
CA ALA A 161 -5.04 -12.66 0.45
C ALA A 161 -5.09 -13.93 1.31
N ILE A 162 -4.07 -14.20 2.14
CA ILE A 162 -4.05 -15.43 2.92
C ILE A 162 -5.30 -15.42 3.80
N PHE A 163 -6.29 -16.20 3.36
CA PHE A 163 -7.61 -16.26 3.93
C PHE A 163 -7.57 -17.33 5.00
N HIS A 164 -7.45 -16.93 6.26
CA HIS A 164 -7.58 -17.88 7.37
C HIS A 164 -9.06 -18.25 7.57
N PRO A 165 -9.42 -19.54 7.44
CA PRO A 165 -10.77 -20.02 7.66
C PRO A 165 -10.93 -20.37 9.15
N GLY A 166 -11.29 -19.40 9.98
CA GLY A 166 -11.67 -19.65 11.38
C GLY A 166 -12.98 -18.94 11.72
N CYS A 167 -14.02 -19.70 12.09
CA CYS A 167 -15.32 -19.25 12.65
C CYS A 167 -15.86 -17.86 12.18
N LYS A 168 -15.70 -17.51 10.89
CA LYS A 168 -16.05 -16.19 10.37
C LYS A 168 -17.55 -16.00 10.16
N LYS A 169 -18.32 -17.05 9.88
CA LYS A 169 -19.77 -16.92 9.56
C LYS A 169 -20.55 -16.32 10.73
N LEU A 170 -20.41 -16.86 11.94
CA LEU A 170 -21.10 -16.35 13.13
C LEU A 170 -20.65 -14.92 13.48
N ARG A 171 -19.34 -14.65 13.40
CA ARG A 171 -18.80 -13.30 13.66
C ARG A 171 -19.24 -12.28 12.62
N GLY A 172 -19.34 -12.68 11.35
CA GLY A 172 -19.85 -11.85 10.26
C GLY A 172 -21.32 -11.49 10.45
N LEU A 173 -22.14 -12.46 10.87
CA LEU A 173 -23.55 -12.22 11.22
C LEU A 173 -23.69 -11.23 12.40
N ILE A 174 -22.89 -11.40 13.46
CA ILE A 174 -22.89 -10.48 14.62
C ILE A 174 -22.48 -9.07 14.18
N LYS A 175 -21.43 -8.94 13.35
CA LYS A 175 -21.00 -7.64 12.80
C LYS A 175 -22.09 -7.01 11.94
N SER A 176 -22.76 -7.80 11.10
CA SER A 176 -23.87 -7.32 10.25
C SER A 176 -25.05 -6.82 11.08
N ALA A 177 -25.45 -7.58 12.11
CA ALA A 177 -26.51 -7.16 13.04
C ALA A 177 -26.14 -5.87 13.80
N PHE A 178 -24.91 -5.77 14.29
CA PHE A 178 -24.41 -4.56 14.96
C PHE A 178 -24.36 -3.35 14.02
N ASN A 179 -23.95 -3.55 12.76
CA ASN A 179 -24.00 -2.52 11.72
C ASN A 179 -25.45 -2.02 11.51
N GLY A 180 -26.43 -2.93 11.47
CA GLY A 180 -27.86 -2.58 11.35
C GLY A 180 -28.32 -1.65 12.48
N ILE A 181 -28.02 -2.01 13.74
CA ILE A 181 -28.35 -1.18 14.91
C ILE A 181 -27.67 0.20 14.82
N CYS A 182 -26.40 0.24 14.41
CA CYS A 182 -25.67 1.50 14.24
C CYS A 182 -26.27 2.38 13.13
N ARG A 183 -26.86 1.82 12.07
CA ARG A 183 -27.49 2.62 11.00
C ARG A 183 -28.71 3.38 11.53
N GLU A 184 -29.59 2.71 12.26
CA GLU A 184 -30.85 3.28 12.78
C GLU A 184 -30.63 4.37 13.85
N CYS A 185 -29.52 4.33 14.59
CA CYS A 185 -29.21 5.33 15.63
C CYS A 185 -28.55 6.62 15.10
N GLY A 186 -28.51 6.84 13.78
CA GLY A 186 -27.82 7.96 13.17
C GLY A 186 -28.48 9.33 13.38
N ASN A 187 -27.67 10.35 13.66
CA ASN A 187 -28.08 11.76 13.56
C ASN A 187 -26.88 12.64 13.18
N SER A 188 -27.12 13.93 12.93
CA SER A 188 -26.12 14.92 12.54
C SER A 188 -24.97 15.11 13.54
N ASN A 189 -25.16 14.76 14.81
CA ASN A 189 -24.13 14.85 15.86
C ASN A 189 -23.33 13.55 16.06
N SER A 190 -23.57 12.52 15.23
CA SER A 190 -22.90 11.23 15.38
C SER A 190 -21.46 11.22 14.84
N VAL A 191 -20.60 10.40 15.43
CA VAL A 191 -19.25 10.09 14.94
C VAL A 191 -19.28 8.69 14.34
N VAL A 192 -18.77 8.53 13.12
CA VAL A 192 -18.70 7.25 12.43
C VAL A 192 -17.26 6.78 12.39
N LEU A 193 -16.97 5.63 13.00
CA LEU A 193 -15.65 5.01 12.96
C LEU A 193 -15.71 3.75 12.07
N MET A 194 -14.94 3.76 10.99
CA MET A 194 -14.84 2.66 10.04
C MET A 194 -13.54 1.89 10.29
N ASN A 195 -13.63 0.60 10.61
CA ASN A 195 -12.49 -0.28 10.88
C ASN A 195 -11.43 0.35 11.85
N PRO A 196 -11.80 0.82 13.06
CA PRO A 196 -10.93 1.63 13.93
C PRO A 196 -9.90 0.85 14.78
N TYR A 197 -9.68 -0.44 14.49
CA TYR A 197 -8.74 -1.33 15.20
C TYR A 197 -9.01 -1.61 16.69
N PHE A 198 -10.04 -1.04 17.29
CA PHE A 198 -10.50 -1.46 18.61
C PHE A 198 -10.96 -2.92 18.61
N ARG A 199 -10.70 -3.64 19.71
CA ARG A 199 -11.32 -4.96 19.96
C ARG A 199 -12.84 -4.86 19.95
N TYR A 200 -13.53 -5.89 19.48
CA TYR A 200 -14.99 -5.87 19.36
C TYR A 200 -15.72 -5.57 20.68
N THR A 201 -15.23 -6.09 21.81
CA THR A 201 -15.79 -5.77 23.15
C THR A 201 -15.64 -4.30 23.52
N GLU A 202 -14.53 -3.67 23.13
CA GLU A 202 -14.31 -2.24 23.37
C GLU A 202 -15.17 -1.39 22.44
N GLN A 203 -15.42 -1.84 21.21
CA GLN A 203 -16.35 -1.17 20.29
C GLN A 203 -17.77 -1.09 20.88
N ILE A 204 -18.29 -2.19 21.44
CA ILE A 204 -19.60 -2.20 22.11
C ILE A 204 -19.60 -1.23 23.30
N LYS A 205 -18.55 -1.24 24.14
CA LYS A 205 -18.44 -0.32 25.26
C LYS A 205 -18.43 1.14 24.81
N ILE A 206 -17.70 1.47 23.74
CA ILE A 206 -17.66 2.82 23.16
C ILE A 206 -19.06 3.23 22.68
N PHE A 207 -19.76 2.37 21.95
CA PHE A 207 -21.12 2.62 21.47
C PHE A 207 -22.08 2.88 22.65
N LEU A 208 -22.09 2.01 23.66
CA LEU A 208 -22.97 2.13 24.83
C LEU A 208 -22.64 3.36 25.69
N LYS A 209 -21.35 3.58 26.02
CA LYS A 209 -20.93 4.73 26.83
C LYS A 209 -21.15 6.06 26.13
N SER A 210 -21.07 6.08 24.80
CA SER A 210 -21.41 7.26 24.01
C SER A 210 -22.92 7.44 23.77
N ARG A 211 -23.76 6.53 24.29
CA ARG A 211 -25.21 6.50 24.07
C ARG A 211 -25.57 6.52 22.57
N GLY A 212 -24.85 5.72 21.78
CA GLY A 212 -25.04 5.61 20.33
C GLY A 212 -24.47 6.78 19.50
N LYS A 213 -23.84 7.78 20.13
CA LYS A 213 -23.22 8.90 19.41
C LYS A 213 -21.98 8.48 18.61
N ILE A 214 -21.20 7.52 19.10
CA ILE A 214 -20.07 6.95 18.37
C ILE A 214 -20.51 5.60 17.80
N ARG A 215 -20.59 5.55 16.48
CA ARG A 215 -21.07 4.41 15.70
C ARG A 215 -19.90 3.75 15.00
N ILE A 216 -19.80 2.42 15.09
CA ILE A 216 -18.65 1.68 14.59
C ILE A 216 -19.12 0.72 13.52
N PHE A 217 -18.52 0.80 12.35
CA PHE A 217 -18.84 -0.06 11.22
C PHE A 217 -17.60 -0.80 10.75
N HIS A 218 -17.85 -2.00 10.23
CA HIS A 218 -16.85 -2.80 9.54
C HIS A 218 -17.29 -2.95 8.10
N LYS A 219 -16.38 -2.62 7.19
CA LYS A 219 -16.60 -2.83 5.78
C LYS A 219 -15.48 -3.68 5.19
N GLU A 220 -15.89 -4.64 4.38
CA GLU A 220 -15.02 -5.34 3.44
C GLU A 220 -15.06 -4.61 2.11
N LYS A 221 -14.00 -4.74 1.32
CA LYS A 221 -13.83 -3.99 0.08
C LYS A 221 -14.95 -4.35 -0.92
N PRO A 222 -15.62 -3.37 -1.54
CA PRO A 222 -16.51 -3.66 -2.66
C PRO A 222 -15.70 -4.17 -3.86
N VAL A 223 -16.29 -5.09 -4.63
CA VAL A 223 -15.72 -5.53 -5.90
C VAL A 223 -16.25 -4.59 -6.98
N LEU A 224 -15.39 -3.70 -7.48
CA LEU A 224 -15.72 -2.91 -8.66
C LEU A 224 -15.64 -3.80 -9.91
N SER A 225 -16.68 -3.72 -10.75
CA SER A 225 -16.70 -4.42 -12.03
C SER A 225 -15.77 -3.74 -13.03
N ASP A 226 -15.27 -4.53 -13.98
CA ASP A 226 -14.53 -3.98 -15.12
C ASP A 226 -15.43 -3.08 -15.97
N LYS A 227 -14.87 -1.94 -16.37
CA LYS A 227 -15.42 -1.12 -17.45
C LYS A 227 -14.46 -1.09 -18.61
N THR A 228 -15.01 -0.88 -19.80
CA THR A 228 -14.23 -0.55 -20.98
C THR A 228 -13.48 0.76 -20.75
N ILE A 229 -12.18 0.75 -21.01
CA ILE A 229 -11.33 1.93 -20.92
C ILE A 229 -11.85 3.03 -21.86
N ASN A 230 -11.95 4.25 -21.34
CA ASN A 230 -12.33 5.41 -22.15
C ASN A 230 -11.06 6.17 -22.58
N ALA A 231 -10.66 5.95 -23.83
CA ALA A 231 -9.45 6.54 -24.40
C ALA A 231 -9.51 8.08 -24.47
N GLU A 232 -10.69 8.67 -24.69
CA GLU A 232 -10.88 10.12 -24.75
C GLU A 232 -10.62 10.76 -23.39
N MET A 233 -11.29 10.27 -22.33
CA MET A 233 -11.10 10.76 -20.96
C MET A 233 -9.62 10.66 -20.53
N ARG A 234 -8.94 9.55 -20.86
CA ARG A 234 -7.51 9.38 -20.56
C ARG A 234 -6.63 10.31 -21.38
N SER A 235 -6.98 10.59 -22.63
CA SER A 235 -6.24 11.52 -23.47
C SER A 235 -6.27 12.95 -22.93
N GLU A 236 -7.37 13.38 -22.29
CA GLU A 236 -7.44 14.68 -21.63
C GLU A 236 -6.42 14.79 -20.48
N LEU A 237 -6.24 13.73 -19.70
CA LEU A 237 -5.22 13.70 -18.64
C LEU A 237 -3.80 13.78 -19.20
N ALA A 238 -3.56 13.25 -20.39
CA ALA A 238 -2.25 13.31 -21.04
C ALA A 238 -1.88 14.73 -21.53
N LYS A 239 -2.85 15.65 -21.62
CA LYS A 239 -2.64 17.05 -22.03
C LYS A 239 -2.23 17.98 -20.88
N ILE A 240 -2.20 17.48 -19.64
CA ILE A 240 -1.81 18.28 -18.49
C ILE A 240 -0.42 18.90 -18.71
N ALA A 241 -0.37 20.23 -18.67
CA ALA A 241 0.87 20.99 -18.79
C ALA A 241 1.65 20.95 -17.47
N PHE A 242 2.23 19.80 -17.18
CA PHE A 242 3.13 19.59 -16.05
C PHE A 242 4.52 19.19 -16.58
N GLY A 243 5.58 19.74 -16.01
CA GLY A 243 6.90 19.59 -16.61
C GLY A 243 8.01 20.28 -15.84
N GLY A 244 9.14 20.50 -16.52
CA GLY A 244 10.35 21.12 -15.97
C GLY A 244 11.57 20.20 -16.00
N ASP A 245 11.34 18.88 -16.12
CA ASP A 245 12.38 17.89 -16.39
C ASP A 245 11.79 16.72 -17.19
N GLU A 246 12.67 15.88 -17.74
CA GLU A 246 12.30 14.70 -18.55
C GLU A 246 11.37 13.75 -17.79
N PHE A 247 11.63 13.51 -16.50
CA PHE A 247 10.85 12.57 -15.68
C PHE A 247 9.40 13.02 -15.55
N LYS A 248 9.16 14.29 -15.21
CA LYS A 248 7.80 14.85 -15.07
C LYS A 248 7.01 14.73 -16.36
N SER A 249 7.63 15.01 -17.51
CA SER A 249 6.99 14.90 -18.82
C SER A 249 6.62 13.47 -19.19
N ILE A 250 7.46 12.49 -18.82
CA ILE A 250 7.17 11.06 -19.01
C ILE A 250 6.06 10.62 -18.05
N LEU A 251 6.13 11.03 -16.78
CA LEU A 251 5.23 10.63 -15.71
C LEU A 251 3.75 10.93 -16.03
N ILE A 252 3.43 12.09 -16.61
CA ILE A 252 2.05 12.47 -16.95
C ILE A 252 1.45 11.51 -17.99
N LYS A 253 2.23 11.16 -19.01
CA LYS A 253 1.81 10.21 -20.06
C LYS A 253 1.53 8.83 -19.46
N LEU A 254 2.36 8.41 -18.50
CA LEU A 254 2.16 7.15 -17.77
C LEU A 254 0.93 7.21 -16.87
N ILE A 255 0.73 8.31 -16.13
CA ILE A 255 -0.43 8.51 -15.24
C ILE A 255 -1.73 8.41 -16.03
N ALA A 256 -1.82 9.07 -17.19
CA ALA A 256 -3.01 9.00 -18.04
C ALA A 256 -3.42 7.55 -18.39
N PHE A 257 -2.43 6.67 -18.62
CA PHE A 257 -2.68 5.27 -18.91
C PHE A 257 -2.92 4.41 -17.67
N ASP A 258 -2.11 4.59 -16.62
CA ASP A 258 -2.06 3.68 -15.47
C ASP A 258 -2.96 4.12 -14.31
N MET A 259 -3.65 5.26 -14.45
CA MET A 259 -4.63 5.69 -13.46
C MET A 259 -5.75 4.65 -13.30
N PRO A 260 -6.07 4.26 -12.04
CA PRO A 260 -7.14 3.34 -11.76
C PRO A 260 -8.48 3.76 -12.35
N GLN A 261 -9.22 2.80 -12.87
CA GLN A 261 -10.53 3.05 -13.48
C GLN A 261 -11.51 3.70 -12.49
N SER A 262 -11.42 3.38 -11.20
CA SER A 262 -12.22 4.00 -10.12
C SER A 262 -12.18 5.54 -10.10
N PHE A 263 -11.11 6.14 -10.63
CA PHE A 263 -10.94 7.60 -10.67
C PHE A 263 -11.35 8.24 -12.00
N ILE A 264 -11.58 7.44 -13.04
CA ILE A 264 -11.94 7.90 -14.38
C ILE A 264 -13.24 7.20 -14.80
N GLU A 265 -13.15 6.02 -15.42
CA GLU A 265 -14.32 5.37 -16.03
C GLU A 265 -15.39 4.94 -15.01
N ASN A 266 -14.96 4.61 -13.80
CA ASN A 266 -15.80 4.13 -12.71
C ASN A 266 -16.09 5.20 -11.64
N TYR A 267 -15.75 6.47 -11.88
CA TYR A 267 -15.98 7.53 -10.90
C TYR A 267 -17.47 7.67 -10.50
N GLY A 268 -18.39 7.67 -11.45
CA GLY A 268 -19.83 7.70 -11.14
C GLY A 268 -20.34 6.47 -10.37
N LEU A 269 -19.79 5.28 -10.67
CA LEU A 269 -20.13 4.05 -9.92
C LEU A 269 -19.59 4.13 -8.48
N LEU A 270 -18.39 4.69 -8.31
CA LEU A 270 -17.79 4.93 -7.01
C LEU A 270 -18.66 5.85 -6.15
N GLU A 271 -19.25 6.87 -6.78
CA GLU A 271 -20.23 7.75 -6.15
C GLU A 271 -21.50 7.01 -5.71
N ASP A 272 -22.08 6.17 -6.58
CA ASP A 272 -23.27 5.41 -6.24
C ASP A 272 -23.05 4.43 -5.07
N ILE A 273 -21.89 3.76 -5.05
CA ILE A 273 -21.48 2.89 -3.93
C ILE A 273 -21.29 3.71 -2.65
N SER A 274 -20.63 4.88 -2.77
CA SER A 274 -20.42 5.79 -1.64
C SER A 274 -21.73 6.23 -1.00
N ARG A 275 -22.76 6.51 -1.82
CA ARG A 275 -24.08 6.97 -1.38
C ARG A 275 -24.93 5.84 -0.78
N SER A 276 -24.84 4.62 -1.34
CA SER A 276 -25.72 3.51 -0.95
C SER A 276 -25.18 2.67 0.22
N GLU A 277 -23.86 2.52 0.35
CA GLU A 277 -23.28 1.59 1.32
C GLU A 277 -22.82 2.24 2.63
N TYR A 278 -22.57 3.55 2.61
CA TYR A 278 -22.09 4.30 3.77
C TYR A 278 -23.23 5.05 4.47
N PRO A 279 -23.21 5.14 5.81
CA PRO A 279 -24.21 5.90 6.53
C PRO A 279 -24.07 7.40 6.22
N THR A 280 -25.16 8.15 6.39
CA THR A 280 -25.09 9.62 6.37
C THR A 280 -24.02 10.08 7.36
N PRO A 281 -23.04 10.89 6.89
CA PRO A 281 -21.99 11.39 7.76
C PRO A 281 -22.59 12.29 8.83
N GLY A 282 -22.08 12.16 10.06
CA GLY A 282 -22.45 13.04 11.16
C GLY A 282 -21.38 14.11 11.36
N LYS A 283 -21.01 14.35 12.61
CA LYS A 283 -19.99 15.33 13.01
C LYS A 283 -18.57 14.94 12.57
N ALA A 284 -18.26 13.64 12.58
CA ALA A 284 -16.94 13.16 12.22
C ALA A 284 -16.94 11.76 11.61
N ILE A 285 -15.95 11.49 10.76
CA ILE A 285 -15.62 10.18 10.20
C ILE A 285 -14.20 9.83 10.60
N GLY A 286 -13.96 8.63 11.09
CA GLY A 286 -12.62 8.17 11.40
C GLY A 286 -12.33 6.77 10.87
N SER A 287 -11.07 6.50 10.56
CA SER A 287 -10.60 5.15 10.23
C SER A 287 -9.16 4.95 10.64
N ALA A 288 -8.79 3.69 10.88
CA ALA A 288 -7.40 3.30 11.04
C ALA A 288 -6.74 2.93 9.69
N ILE A 289 -7.49 2.38 8.73
CA ILE A 289 -6.88 1.71 7.55
C ILE A 289 -7.49 2.08 6.21
N LEU A 290 -8.70 2.64 6.19
CA LEU A 290 -9.43 2.81 4.94
C LEU A 290 -8.90 4.00 4.10
N TRP A 291 -8.03 4.84 4.69
CA TRP A 291 -7.40 5.99 4.03
C TRP A 291 -6.48 5.64 2.86
N HIS A 292 -6.06 4.38 2.70
CA HIS A 292 -5.05 4.03 1.70
C HIS A 292 -5.64 3.53 0.38
N PHE A 293 -6.26 2.36 0.38
CA PHE A 293 -6.58 1.64 -0.85
C PHE A 293 -8.08 1.32 -1.00
N HIS A 294 -8.95 1.98 -0.21
CA HIS A 294 -10.40 1.83 -0.28
C HIS A 294 -11.02 3.06 -0.94
N ASP A 295 -11.04 3.06 -2.26
CA ASP A 295 -11.45 4.22 -3.07
C ASP A 295 -12.88 4.66 -2.76
N ASP A 296 -13.78 3.73 -2.43
CA ASP A 296 -15.17 4.01 -2.07
C ASP A 296 -15.27 4.73 -0.72
N PHE A 297 -14.51 4.30 0.28
CA PHE A 297 -14.43 5.00 1.57
C PHE A 297 -13.81 6.39 1.38
N LYS A 298 -12.72 6.50 0.62
CA LYS A 298 -12.03 7.77 0.38
C LYS A 298 -12.94 8.75 -0.35
N HIS A 299 -13.69 8.30 -1.35
CA HIS A 299 -14.67 9.11 -2.07
C HIS A 299 -15.79 9.61 -1.12
N TRP A 300 -16.39 8.72 -0.33
CA TRP A 300 -17.39 9.10 0.68
C TRP A 300 -16.84 10.10 1.72
N ALA A 301 -15.66 9.85 2.25
CA ALA A 301 -15.01 10.72 3.23
C ALA A 301 -14.68 12.09 2.64
N ALA A 302 -14.19 12.14 1.39
CA ALA A 302 -13.87 13.37 0.69
C ALA A 302 -15.11 14.25 0.47
N LYS A 303 -16.21 13.68 -0.05
CA LYS A 303 -17.49 14.42 -0.19
C LYS A 303 -18.03 14.88 1.17
N SER A 304 -17.92 14.03 2.19
CA SER A 304 -18.38 14.38 3.55
C SER A 304 -17.58 15.55 4.14
N ALA A 305 -16.27 15.61 3.87
CA ALA A 305 -15.41 16.70 4.33
C ALA A 305 -15.75 18.05 3.67
N GLU A 306 -16.09 18.06 2.38
CA GLU A 306 -16.57 19.28 1.70
C GLU A 306 -17.89 19.80 2.28
N LEU A 307 -18.71 18.90 2.85
CA LEU A 307 -19.94 19.24 3.59
C LEU A 307 -19.68 19.61 5.06
N GLY A 308 -18.42 19.73 5.48
CA GLY A 308 -18.02 20.15 6.84
C GLY A 308 -17.86 19.02 7.85
N THR A 309 -17.86 17.76 7.43
CA THR A 309 -17.57 16.62 8.33
C THR A 309 -16.10 16.58 8.69
N VAL A 310 -15.80 16.40 9.98
CA VAL A 310 -14.41 16.28 10.47
C VAL A 310 -13.85 14.90 10.15
N LEU A 311 -12.64 14.83 9.59
CA LEU A 311 -11.93 13.58 9.33
C LEU A 311 -10.93 13.26 10.44
N VAL A 312 -10.91 12.01 10.89
CA VAL A 312 -10.07 11.53 12.00
C VAL A 312 -9.21 10.34 11.56
N GLY A 313 -7.90 10.52 11.55
CA GLY A 313 -6.94 9.43 11.36
C GLY A 313 -6.71 8.69 12.68
N ILE A 314 -6.53 7.36 12.61
CA ILE A 314 -6.16 6.54 13.75
C ILE A 314 -4.93 5.75 13.36
N GLN A 315 -3.83 5.93 14.09
CA GLN A 315 -2.60 5.20 13.77
C GLN A 315 -2.83 3.68 13.78
N HIS A 316 -2.49 3.04 12.66
CA HIS A 316 -2.70 1.60 12.46
C HIS A 316 -1.42 0.77 12.54
N GLY A 317 -0.26 1.40 12.31
CA GLY A 317 1.03 0.71 12.25
C GLY A 317 2.08 1.29 13.20
N GLY A 318 3.20 0.57 13.31
CA GLY A 318 4.43 1.10 13.89
C GLY A 318 5.12 2.10 12.95
N ASN A 319 6.28 2.63 13.36
CA ASN A 319 7.13 3.60 12.65
C ASN A 319 6.64 5.06 12.60
N TYR A 320 5.34 5.31 12.76
CA TYR A 320 4.80 6.66 12.90
C TYR A 320 5.45 7.35 14.12
N GLY A 321 5.96 8.57 13.92
CA GLY A 321 6.65 9.33 14.97
C GLY A 321 8.01 8.76 15.39
N VAL A 322 8.51 7.73 14.70
CA VAL A 322 9.82 7.09 14.98
C VAL A 322 10.74 7.17 13.78
N ALA A 323 10.25 6.80 12.60
CA ALA A 323 10.99 6.87 11.35
C ALA A 323 10.93 8.29 10.77
N ALA A 324 12.03 8.74 10.17
CA ALA A 324 12.11 10.06 9.52
C ALA A 324 11.14 10.19 8.33
N ASN A 325 11.04 9.15 7.50
CA ASN A 325 10.27 9.17 6.26
C ASN A 325 9.21 8.06 6.29
N VAL A 326 7.93 8.45 6.40
CA VAL A 326 6.79 7.53 6.42
C VAL A 326 5.66 8.10 5.56
N PRO A 327 5.67 7.87 4.22
CA PRO A 327 4.69 8.46 3.30
C PRO A 327 3.24 8.22 3.70
N VAL A 328 2.96 7.04 4.26
CA VAL A 328 1.64 6.65 4.71
C VAL A 328 1.17 7.53 5.87
N ALA A 329 2.07 7.89 6.79
CA ALA A 329 1.79 8.82 7.88
C ALA A 329 1.62 10.24 7.37
N ASP A 330 2.51 10.70 6.50
CA ASP A 330 2.45 12.04 5.91
C ASP A 330 1.13 12.27 5.19
N HIS A 331 0.67 11.27 4.43
CA HIS A 331 -0.62 11.30 3.76
C HIS A 331 -1.78 11.41 4.75
N GLU A 332 -1.85 10.55 5.77
CA GLU A 332 -2.92 10.59 6.77
C GLU A 332 -2.96 11.92 7.52
N LEU A 333 -1.79 12.46 7.88
CA LEU A 333 -1.66 13.76 8.55
C LEU A 333 -2.03 14.94 7.64
N ALA A 334 -1.89 14.79 6.32
CA ALA A 334 -2.25 15.83 5.34
C ALA A 334 -3.75 15.86 5.01
N ILE A 335 -4.47 14.75 5.19
CA ILE A 335 -5.89 14.66 4.79
C ILE A 335 -6.88 14.75 5.96
N THR A 336 -6.44 14.42 7.18
CA THR A 336 -7.30 14.38 8.37
C THR A 336 -7.20 15.66 9.18
N ASP A 337 -8.28 16.05 9.85
CA ASP A 337 -8.30 17.23 10.72
C ASP A 337 -7.74 16.90 12.12
N PHE A 338 -7.92 15.66 12.57
CA PHE A 338 -7.35 15.13 13.80
C PHE A 338 -6.68 13.77 13.54
N PHE A 339 -5.56 13.51 14.21
CA PHE A 339 -4.87 12.22 14.10
C PHE A 339 -4.58 11.63 15.48
N CYS A 340 -5.18 10.49 15.78
CA CYS A 340 -4.95 9.73 17.01
C CYS A 340 -3.65 8.93 16.89
N SER A 341 -2.56 9.47 17.42
CA SER A 341 -1.25 8.82 17.45
C SER A 341 -1.14 7.82 18.61
N TRP A 342 -0.05 7.06 18.65
CA TRP A 342 0.31 6.19 19.78
C TRP A 342 1.25 6.89 20.76
N GLY A 343 0.86 8.08 21.22
CA GLY A 343 1.53 8.81 22.30
C GLY A 343 2.54 9.88 21.87
N TRP A 344 2.68 10.14 20.56
CA TRP A 344 3.56 11.20 20.04
C TRP A 344 2.75 12.41 19.54
N GLU A 345 3.40 13.56 19.42
CA GLU A 345 2.82 14.81 18.90
C GLU A 345 3.61 15.31 17.69
N SER A 346 2.96 16.10 16.83
CA SER A 346 3.62 16.86 15.77
C SER A 346 2.95 18.21 15.61
N LYS A 347 3.74 19.27 15.38
CA LYS A 347 3.27 20.67 15.32
C LYS A 347 3.30 21.28 13.91
N ASN A 348 3.98 20.64 12.95
CA ASN A 348 4.20 21.16 11.60
C ASN A 348 3.46 20.34 10.54
N VAL A 349 2.22 19.94 10.85
CA VAL A 349 1.38 19.11 9.98
C VAL A 349 -0.05 19.65 9.99
N HIS A 350 -0.85 19.28 8.99
CA HIS A 350 -2.23 19.75 8.87
C HIS A 350 -3.11 19.24 10.01
N ALA A 351 -3.07 17.94 10.28
CA ALA A 351 -3.85 17.33 11.34
C ALA A 351 -3.42 17.83 12.74
N LYS A 352 -4.40 18.04 13.63
CA LYS A 352 -4.12 18.11 15.06
C LYS A 352 -3.81 16.71 15.60
N VAL A 353 -2.54 16.45 15.89
CA VAL A 353 -2.10 15.17 16.44
C VAL A 353 -2.47 15.07 17.91
N LEU A 354 -3.18 13.99 18.28
CA LEU A 354 -3.63 13.69 19.63
C LEU A 354 -2.84 12.49 20.17
N PRO A 355 -2.00 12.68 21.21
CA PRO A 355 -1.24 11.58 21.82
C PRO A 355 -2.17 10.68 22.63
N LEU A 356 -2.55 9.54 22.05
CA LEU A 356 -3.49 8.60 22.66
C LEU A 356 -2.86 7.20 22.83
N PRO A 357 -3.44 6.33 23.66
CA PRO A 357 -3.08 4.91 23.67
C PRO A 357 -3.41 4.23 22.34
N SER A 358 -2.64 3.20 21.99
CA SER A 358 -2.87 2.42 20.76
C SER A 358 -4.27 1.79 20.74
N ALA A 359 -5.07 2.13 19.72
CA ALA A 359 -6.37 1.52 19.49
C ALA A 359 -6.27 -0.01 19.28
N LEU A 360 -5.21 -0.46 18.59
CA LEU A 360 -4.94 -1.87 18.30
C LEU A 360 -4.57 -2.69 19.56
N LEU A 361 -3.89 -2.06 20.51
CA LEU A 361 -3.47 -2.70 21.77
C LEU A 361 -4.47 -2.48 22.92
N SER A 362 -5.48 -1.63 22.71
CA SER A 362 -6.50 -1.32 23.72
C SER A 362 -7.31 -2.55 24.13
N GLY A 363 -7.59 -2.67 25.43
CA GLY A 363 -8.35 -3.80 25.99
C GLY A 363 -7.59 -5.14 26.00
N ARG A 364 -6.28 -5.14 25.74
CA ARG A 364 -5.42 -6.31 25.93
C ARG A 364 -5.17 -6.55 27.42
N LYS A 365 -5.32 -7.82 27.84
CA LYS A 365 -4.89 -8.23 29.18
C LYS A 365 -3.37 -8.19 29.21
N PRO A 366 -2.74 -7.63 30.25
CA PRO A 366 -1.31 -7.79 30.46
C PRO A 366 -1.01 -9.29 30.55
N ILE A 367 -0.16 -9.77 29.65
CA ILE A 367 0.37 -11.13 29.71
C ILE A 367 1.80 -10.98 30.23
N GLY A 368 2.07 -11.48 31.43
CA GLY A 368 3.42 -11.49 31.98
C GLY A 368 4.35 -12.42 31.21
N ALA A 369 5.66 -12.25 31.40
CA ALA A 369 6.65 -13.21 30.94
C ALA A 369 6.62 -14.48 31.80
N SER A 370 6.86 -15.65 31.20
CA SER A 370 6.99 -16.90 31.94
C SER A 370 8.05 -17.78 31.29
N ASN A 371 9.16 -17.96 32.01
CA ASN A 371 10.25 -18.87 31.62
C ASN A 371 9.85 -20.35 31.70
N LYS A 372 8.64 -20.67 32.19
CA LYS A 372 8.10 -22.04 32.21
C LYS A 372 7.48 -22.45 30.88
N LYS A 373 7.21 -21.50 29.98
CA LYS A 373 6.67 -21.80 28.65
C LYS A 373 7.77 -22.37 27.77
N GLN A 374 7.41 -23.33 26.92
CA GLN A 374 8.29 -23.89 25.90
C GLN A 374 7.98 -23.27 24.55
N GLY A 375 8.97 -23.28 23.65
CA GLY A 375 8.89 -22.69 22.32
C GLY A 375 9.41 -21.26 22.27
N VAL A 376 10.14 -20.94 21.19
CA VAL A 376 10.57 -19.59 20.85
C VAL A 376 9.99 -19.23 19.49
N LEU A 377 9.16 -18.19 19.44
CA LEU A 377 8.62 -17.69 18.18
C LEU A 377 9.54 -16.60 17.63
N LEU A 378 10.22 -16.87 16.52
CA LEU A 378 10.95 -15.86 15.76
C LEU A 378 10.03 -15.28 14.67
N THR A 379 9.60 -14.04 14.88
CA THR A 379 8.76 -13.32 13.92
C THR A 379 9.63 -12.64 12.87
N LEU A 380 9.48 -13.03 11.62
CA LEU A 380 10.21 -12.51 10.49
C LEU A 380 9.35 -11.48 9.73
N THR A 381 9.97 -10.37 9.33
CA THR A 381 9.35 -9.41 8.41
C THR A 381 9.81 -9.63 6.97
N ALA A 382 9.06 -9.07 6.02
CA ALA A 382 9.42 -9.02 4.61
C ALA A 382 9.11 -7.63 4.06
N THR A 383 9.94 -7.17 3.13
CA THR A 383 9.64 -6.04 2.25
C THR A 383 9.36 -6.55 0.84
N SER A 384 8.54 -5.83 0.07
CA SER A 384 8.32 -6.16 -1.33
C SER A 384 9.63 -6.12 -2.11
N ARG A 385 9.76 -6.98 -3.14
CA ARG A 385 10.85 -6.89 -4.09
C ARG A 385 10.81 -5.58 -4.87
N TYR A 386 9.62 -5.13 -5.22
CA TYR A 386 9.40 -3.88 -5.94
C TYR A 386 9.07 -2.75 -4.97
N LEU A 387 9.56 -1.56 -5.31
CA LEU A 387 9.39 -0.39 -4.47
C LEU A 387 7.95 0.13 -4.58
N LEU A 388 7.16 -0.03 -3.52
CA LEU A 388 5.83 0.58 -3.40
C LEU A 388 5.89 2.00 -2.83
N TRP A 389 6.76 2.20 -1.84
CA TRP A 389 6.96 3.47 -1.16
C TRP A 389 8.45 3.68 -0.97
N LEU A 390 8.93 4.90 -1.18
CA LEU A 390 10.21 5.33 -0.61
C LEU A 390 10.03 5.42 0.92
N GLN A 391 10.19 4.29 1.61
CA GLN A 391 10.11 4.16 3.07
C GLN A 391 11.26 3.30 3.61
N ASN A 392 11.56 3.45 4.90
CA ASN A 392 12.68 2.80 5.58
C ASN A 392 12.66 1.25 5.45
N LEU A 393 13.86 0.66 5.23
CA LEU A 393 14.20 -0.67 4.71
C LEU A 393 14.18 -0.76 3.19
N HIS A 394 15.34 -0.49 2.58
CA HIS A 394 15.52 -0.54 1.13
C HIS A 394 16.07 -1.89 0.69
N ASN A 395 15.96 -2.22 -0.60
CA ASN A 395 16.39 -3.53 -1.13
C ASN A 395 17.84 -3.89 -0.77
N GLY A 396 18.74 -2.90 -0.74
CA GLY A 396 20.14 -3.11 -0.36
C GLY A 396 20.36 -3.47 1.12
N GLU A 397 19.45 -3.09 2.01
CA GLU A 397 19.54 -3.41 3.45
C GLU A 397 18.84 -4.74 3.78
N TYR A 398 18.00 -5.25 2.88
CA TYR A 398 17.22 -6.45 3.15
C TYR A 398 18.08 -7.71 3.19
N GLU A 399 19.09 -7.81 2.31
CA GLU A 399 20.06 -8.91 2.36
C GLU A 399 20.88 -8.86 3.65
N ASP A 400 21.22 -7.65 4.13
CA ASP A 400 21.88 -7.49 5.43
C ASP A 400 20.96 -7.94 6.56
N TYR A 401 19.70 -7.49 6.58
CA TYR A 401 18.68 -7.93 7.52
C TYR A 401 18.57 -9.46 7.56
N MET A 402 18.52 -10.11 6.41
CA MET A 402 18.50 -11.57 6.29
C MET A 402 19.76 -12.21 6.89
N ARG A 403 20.96 -11.72 6.57
CA ARG A 403 22.21 -12.22 7.16
C ARG A 403 22.23 -12.07 8.67
N TRP A 404 21.69 -10.98 9.23
CA TRP A 404 21.56 -10.79 10.67
C TRP A 404 20.60 -11.81 11.31
N GLN A 405 19.47 -12.10 10.67
CA GLN A 405 18.54 -13.14 11.15
C GLN A 405 19.21 -14.53 11.18
N MET A 406 19.99 -14.85 10.15
CA MET A 406 20.72 -16.12 10.08
C MET A 406 21.78 -16.21 11.17
N ARG A 407 22.63 -15.18 11.30
CA ARG A 407 23.65 -15.09 12.35
C ARG A 407 23.05 -15.24 13.74
N PHE A 408 21.92 -14.58 14.01
CA PHE A 408 21.20 -14.72 15.27
C PHE A 408 20.77 -16.17 15.50
N THR A 409 20.18 -16.80 14.48
CA THR A 409 19.67 -18.17 14.57
C THR A 409 20.78 -19.21 14.74
N ASP A 410 21.93 -19.03 14.06
CA ASP A 410 23.10 -19.89 14.19
C ASP A 410 23.77 -19.80 15.55
N ALA A 411 23.66 -18.64 16.21
CA ALA A 411 24.20 -18.42 17.55
C ALA A 411 23.33 -19.02 18.68
N LEU A 412 22.13 -19.53 18.37
CA LEU A 412 21.25 -20.12 19.38
C LEU A 412 21.80 -21.46 19.89
N PHE A 413 21.68 -21.69 21.20
CA PHE A 413 21.99 -23.00 21.78
C PHE A 413 21.13 -24.12 21.13
N PRO A 414 21.66 -25.33 20.94
CA PRO A 414 20.93 -26.42 20.28
C PRO A 414 19.53 -26.70 20.88
N VAL A 415 19.40 -26.57 22.21
CA VAL A 415 18.12 -26.74 22.92
C VAL A 415 17.10 -25.67 22.55
N ILE A 416 17.53 -24.43 22.30
CA ILE A 416 16.66 -23.33 21.87
C ILE A 416 16.32 -23.51 20.40
N LYS A 417 17.32 -23.83 19.56
CA LYS A 417 17.16 -24.04 18.12
C LYS A 417 16.13 -25.14 17.81
N LYS A 418 16.13 -26.24 18.58
CA LYS A 418 15.13 -27.32 18.48
C LYS A 418 13.69 -26.87 18.76
N ASN A 419 13.51 -25.82 19.56
CA ASN A 419 12.21 -25.28 19.95
C ASN A 419 11.85 -24.00 19.21
N LEU A 420 12.58 -23.65 18.15
CA LEU A 420 12.36 -22.44 17.38
C LEU A 420 11.21 -22.64 16.38
N ILE A 421 10.28 -21.70 16.38
CA ILE A 421 9.17 -21.62 15.43
C ILE A 421 9.35 -20.35 14.61
N LEU A 422 9.37 -20.47 13.28
CA LEU A 422 9.50 -19.34 12.37
C LEU A 422 8.11 -18.85 11.96
N ARG A 423 7.81 -17.57 12.21
CA ARG A 423 6.61 -16.91 11.68
C ARG A 423 7.02 -15.93 10.59
N PHE A 424 6.91 -16.38 9.35
CA PHE A 424 7.05 -15.53 8.17
C PHE A 424 5.90 -14.52 8.10
N ARG A 425 6.14 -13.34 7.55
CA ARG A 425 5.06 -12.43 7.16
C ARG A 425 4.08 -13.16 6.22
N SER A 426 2.78 -12.92 6.40
CA SER A 426 1.75 -13.62 5.63
C SER A 426 1.80 -13.25 4.14
N ASP A 427 2.13 -12.02 3.79
CA ASP A 427 2.39 -11.59 2.43
C ASP A 427 3.91 -11.49 2.16
N ASP A 428 4.43 -12.47 1.42
CA ASP A 428 5.86 -12.57 1.07
C ASP A 428 6.27 -11.61 -0.06
N THR A 429 5.33 -11.25 -0.94
CA THR A 429 5.54 -10.29 -2.05
C THR A 429 6.75 -10.63 -2.95
N GLY A 430 7.00 -11.93 -3.13
CA GLY A 430 7.94 -12.51 -4.08
C GLY A 430 9.38 -12.60 -3.59
N ARG A 431 9.66 -12.40 -2.30
CA ARG A 431 10.99 -12.64 -1.72
C ARG A 431 11.32 -14.12 -1.60
N ASP A 432 10.30 -14.98 -1.65
CA ASP A 432 10.34 -16.43 -1.49
C ASP A 432 11.13 -16.82 -0.22
N LEU A 433 10.78 -16.20 0.92
CA LEU A 433 11.55 -16.34 2.16
C LEU A 433 11.54 -17.76 2.70
N LYS A 434 10.44 -18.50 2.53
CA LYS A 434 10.36 -19.88 2.99
C LYS A 434 11.38 -20.75 2.25
N GLU A 435 11.49 -20.59 0.95
CA GLU A 435 12.44 -21.27 0.07
C GLU A 435 13.88 -20.86 0.43
N ARG A 436 14.14 -19.56 0.62
CA ARG A 436 15.44 -19.05 1.06
C ARG A 436 15.90 -19.69 2.36
N TRP A 437 15.04 -19.69 3.39
CA TRP A 437 15.38 -20.28 4.69
C TRP A 437 15.60 -21.80 4.61
N LYS A 438 14.81 -22.51 3.80
CA LYS A 438 15.00 -23.95 3.57
C LYS A 438 16.37 -24.25 2.96
N ASP A 439 16.78 -23.53 1.93
CA ASP A 439 18.07 -23.73 1.26
C ASP A 439 19.26 -23.43 2.17
N LEU A 440 19.06 -22.57 3.18
CA LEU A 440 20.06 -22.22 4.19
C LEU A 440 20.17 -23.23 5.34
N GLY A 441 19.55 -24.41 5.22
CA GLY A 441 19.67 -25.50 6.20
C GLY A 441 18.62 -25.49 7.31
N TYR A 442 17.56 -24.68 7.18
CA TYR A 442 16.44 -24.62 8.13
C TYR A 442 15.21 -25.42 7.67
N GLN A 443 15.42 -26.50 6.92
CA GLN A 443 14.35 -27.31 6.32
C GLN A 443 13.42 -27.96 7.37
N GLU A 444 13.96 -28.25 8.56
CA GLU A 444 13.24 -28.90 9.67
C GLU A 444 12.64 -27.89 10.67
N ALA A 445 12.87 -26.58 10.49
CA ALA A 445 12.32 -25.58 11.40
C ALA A 445 10.79 -25.58 11.35
N GLN A 446 10.16 -25.64 12.52
CA GLN A 446 8.70 -25.55 12.60
C GLN A 446 8.25 -24.19 12.09
N MET A 447 7.29 -24.18 11.15
CA MET A 447 6.72 -22.96 10.60
C MET A 447 5.35 -22.70 11.22
N ASP A 448 5.16 -21.48 11.69
CA ASP A 448 3.86 -21.01 12.16
C ASP A 448 2.90 -20.81 10.97
N ASN A 449 1.62 -21.15 11.18
CA ASN A 449 0.58 -21.16 10.16
C ASN A 449 -0.37 -19.94 10.23
N TRP A 450 -0.09 -18.96 11.11
CA TRP A 450 -0.95 -17.79 11.36
C TRP A 450 -2.38 -18.13 11.85
N GLU A 451 -2.64 -19.31 12.44
CA GLU A 451 -3.94 -19.56 13.06
C GLU A 451 -4.20 -18.62 14.26
N ASP A 452 -3.16 -18.37 15.06
CA ASP A 452 -3.20 -17.42 16.19
C ASP A 452 -2.64 -16.05 15.81
N THR A 453 -3.54 -15.15 15.40
CA THR A 453 -3.18 -13.78 14.99
C THR A 453 -3.49 -12.72 16.04
N PHE A 454 -2.76 -11.61 15.96
CA PHE A 454 -3.01 -10.42 16.77
C PHE A 454 -4.25 -9.62 16.35
N TYR A 455 -4.85 -9.92 15.19
CA TYR A 455 -5.90 -9.14 14.54
C TYR A 455 -7.33 -9.66 14.82
N LEU A 456 -7.52 -10.46 15.88
CA LEU A 456 -8.82 -11.06 16.23
C LEU A 456 -9.76 -10.13 17.00
#